data_AF-A0A9D9L0V4-F1
#
_entry.id   AF-A0A9D9L0V4-F1
#
_cell.length_a   1.000
_cell.length_b   1.000
_cell.length_c   1.000
_cell.angle_alpha   90.00
_cell.angle_beta   90.00
_cell.angle_gamma   90.00
#
_symmetry.space_group_name_H-M   'P 1'
#
loop_
_entity.id
_entity.type
_entity.pdbx_description
1 polymer ?
#
loop_
_entity_poly.entity_id
_entity_poly.type
_entity_poly.pdbx_seq_one_letter_code
_entity_poly.pdbx_strand_id
1 'polypeptide(L)'
;MKCPNCGNNVGEHDAICPACGGELFVDTKLAEKLFSNNSEPMPDDELFGKQNKKPKKKRQGKSFKIDLHSIKLIVIAVLSVAVIVLVAILVFRMMGNKGEKYAKKAYDFIGADFEIASKKMDLKIKQESGYKGLTSVVDYDYVAEAEKDVRIDGVNYPEWAILFKLDDNKHITDVRYCNFKGIKSDIKGVKKEHNVNLDKFNPGTEKETIDKELDMKYYSIDFTKDGEAYIYRYWYENDSGDEQPVVLTVNYDENGNFKSYTPQLIYHQFM
;
A
#
# COMPACT_ATOMS: atom_id res chain seq x y z
N MET A 1 -24.16 15.12 -34.44
CA MET A 1 -23.37 13.86 -34.52
C MET A 1 -24.08 12.71 -33.79
N LYS A 2 -23.68 11.45 -33.96
CA LYS A 2 -24.20 10.32 -33.16
C LYS A 2 -23.26 9.99 -32.01
N CYS A 3 -23.78 9.78 -30.81
CA CYS A 3 -22.98 9.35 -29.68
C CYS A 3 -22.40 7.95 -29.98
N PRO A 4 -21.08 7.74 -29.89
CA PRO A 4 -20.47 6.44 -30.14
C PRO A 4 -20.85 5.39 -29.09
N ASN A 5 -21.28 5.81 -27.90
CA ASN A 5 -21.62 4.89 -26.81
C ASN A 5 -23.07 4.37 -26.85
N CYS A 6 -24.03 5.18 -27.33
CA CYS A 6 -25.45 4.80 -27.33
C CYS A 6 -26.18 5.01 -28.67
N GLY A 7 -25.51 5.57 -29.68
CA GLY A 7 -26.06 5.76 -31.03
C GLY A 7 -27.07 6.91 -31.18
N ASN A 8 -27.45 7.59 -30.09
CA ASN A 8 -28.39 8.73 -30.13
C ASN A 8 -27.78 9.95 -30.84
N ASN A 9 -28.64 10.71 -31.53
CA ASN A 9 -28.27 11.98 -32.12
C ASN A 9 -28.02 13.03 -31.01
N VAL A 10 -26.85 13.64 -31.05
CA VAL A 10 -26.38 14.68 -30.10
C VAL A 10 -25.90 15.90 -30.86
N GLY A 11 -25.94 17.07 -30.22
CA GLY A 11 -25.46 18.32 -30.80
C GLY A 11 -23.96 18.27 -31.10
N GLU A 12 -23.52 18.98 -32.14
CA GLU A 12 -22.12 18.94 -32.60
C GLU A 12 -21.13 19.65 -31.66
N HIS A 13 -21.64 20.31 -30.61
CA HIS A 13 -20.84 21.01 -29.61
C HIS A 13 -21.08 20.50 -28.18
N ASP A 14 -21.82 19.40 -28.04
CA ASP A 14 -22.08 18.81 -26.73
C ASP A 14 -20.86 18.02 -26.25
N ALA A 15 -20.33 18.38 -25.08
CA ALA A 15 -19.18 17.70 -24.48
C ALA A 15 -19.54 16.31 -23.93
N ILE A 16 -20.81 16.10 -23.58
CA ILE A 16 -21.32 14.92 -22.90
C ILE A 16 -22.68 14.57 -23.52
N CYS A 17 -22.91 13.28 -23.78
CA CYS A 17 -24.18 12.81 -24.31
C CYS A 17 -25.29 12.95 -23.27
N PRO A 18 -26.36 13.71 -23.53
CA PRO A 18 -27.45 13.91 -22.56
C PRO A 18 -28.27 12.64 -22.31
N ALA A 19 -28.20 11.64 -23.18
CA ALA A 19 -28.96 10.40 -23.05
C ALA A 19 -28.26 9.32 -22.20
N CYS A 20 -26.92 9.28 -22.18
CA CYS A 20 -26.17 8.23 -21.48
C CYS A 20 -25.03 8.75 -20.59
N GLY A 21 -24.77 10.05 -20.57
CA GLY A 21 -23.70 10.65 -19.77
C GLY A 21 -22.28 10.39 -20.29
N GLY A 22 -22.11 9.79 -21.47
CA GLY A 22 -20.79 9.51 -22.06
C GLY A 22 -20.13 10.76 -22.65
N GLU A 23 -18.83 10.95 -22.39
CA GLU A 23 -18.05 12.05 -22.96
C GLU A 23 -17.93 11.91 -24.50
N LEU A 24 -18.14 13.02 -25.21
CA LEU A 24 -18.19 13.09 -26.67
C LEU A 24 -16.93 13.74 -27.28
N PHE A 25 -15.96 14.15 -26.45
CA PHE A 25 -14.71 14.75 -26.91
C PHE A 25 -13.73 13.70 -27.42
N VAL A 26 -13.50 13.69 -28.74
CA VAL A 26 -12.45 12.89 -29.36
C VAL A 26 -11.20 13.75 -29.49
N ASP A 27 -10.16 13.39 -28.75
CA ASP A 27 -8.82 13.98 -28.82
C ASP A 27 -8.30 13.85 -30.27
N THR A 28 -8.12 15.00 -30.94
CA THR A 28 -7.77 15.16 -32.37
C THR A 28 -6.52 14.41 -32.84
N LYS A 29 -5.75 13.77 -31.94
CA LYS A 29 -4.60 12.92 -32.28
C LYS A 29 -4.95 11.46 -32.56
N LEU A 30 -6.13 10.97 -32.16
CA LEU A 30 -6.53 9.57 -32.38
C LEU A 30 -7.23 9.37 -33.73
N ALA A 31 -7.97 10.38 -34.21
CA ALA A 31 -8.70 10.33 -35.49
C ALA A 31 -7.77 10.26 -36.71
N GLU A 32 -6.64 10.97 -36.68
CA GLU A 32 -5.67 10.99 -37.79
C GLU A 32 -4.97 9.62 -37.99
N LYS A 33 -4.91 8.81 -36.92
CA LYS A 33 -4.37 7.44 -36.94
C LYS A 33 -5.35 6.37 -37.39
N LEU A 34 -6.66 6.62 -37.26
CA LEU A 34 -7.70 5.62 -37.56
C LEU A 34 -8.23 5.72 -39.00
N PHE A 35 -8.08 6.87 -39.67
CA PHE A 35 -8.61 7.09 -41.02
C PHE A 35 -7.56 7.15 -42.14
N SER A 36 -6.28 6.90 -41.86
CA SER A 36 -5.19 6.97 -42.86
C SER A 36 -4.89 5.67 -43.60
N ASN A 37 -5.69 4.61 -43.42
CA ASN A 37 -5.60 3.41 -44.24
C ASN A 37 -7.01 2.86 -44.49
N ASN A 38 -7.60 3.24 -45.62
CA ASN A 38 -8.50 2.42 -46.44
C ASN A 38 -8.93 3.23 -47.66
N SER A 39 -8.29 2.96 -48.80
CA SER A 39 -8.97 3.13 -50.09
C SER A 39 -8.92 1.79 -50.80
N GLU A 40 -10.06 1.12 -50.81
CA GLU A 40 -10.30 -0.08 -51.61
C GLU A 40 -10.34 0.28 -53.12
N PRO A 41 -10.00 -0.67 -54.02
CA PRO A 41 -9.80 -0.41 -55.44
C PRO A 41 -11.08 -0.63 -56.25
N MET A 42 -11.23 0.06 -57.39
CA MET A 42 -12.11 -0.37 -58.49
C MET A 42 -11.72 0.33 -59.83
N PRO A 43 -12.18 -0.16 -61.00
CA PRO A 43 -11.29 -0.60 -62.08
C PRO A 43 -11.32 0.26 -63.35
N ASP A 44 -10.34 -0.03 -64.22
CA ASP A 44 -10.24 0.12 -65.69
C ASP A 44 -10.66 1.44 -66.37
N ASP A 45 -9.68 2.06 -67.03
CA ASP A 45 -9.83 2.40 -68.46
C ASP A 45 -8.45 2.63 -69.11
N GLU A 46 -8.28 2.02 -70.28
CA GLU A 46 -7.13 2.11 -71.17
C GLU A 46 -6.99 3.51 -71.80
N LEU A 47 -5.75 3.97 -72.06
CA LEU A 47 -5.23 4.33 -73.40
C LEU A 47 -3.99 5.26 -73.34
N PHE A 48 -2.88 4.72 -73.87
CA PHE A 48 -1.81 5.36 -74.66
C PHE A 48 -0.90 6.47 -74.07
N GLY A 49 0.43 6.22 -74.15
CA GLY A 49 1.42 7.32 -74.18
C GLY A 49 2.89 6.97 -73.91
N LYS A 50 3.60 6.52 -74.94
CA LYS A 50 5.06 6.30 -75.11
C LYS A 50 6.07 7.05 -74.20
N GLN A 51 7.04 6.26 -73.68
CA GLN A 51 8.51 6.43 -73.60
C GLN A 51 9.13 7.84 -73.40
N ASN A 52 9.89 8.04 -72.29
CA ASN A 52 11.37 8.12 -72.30
C ASN A 52 12.02 8.52 -70.95
N LYS A 53 13.12 7.80 -70.63
CA LYS A 53 14.35 8.17 -69.88
C LYS A 53 14.29 8.72 -68.43
N LYS A 54 14.96 7.97 -67.52
CA LYS A 54 15.42 8.36 -66.17
C LYS A 54 16.40 9.57 -66.24
N PRO A 55 16.55 10.37 -65.16
CA PRO A 55 17.49 9.98 -64.08
C PRO A 55 16.93 10.10 -62.65
N LYS A 56 17.53 9.28 -61.79
CA LYS A 56 17.27 9.05 -60.36
C LYS A 56 17.28 10.36 -59.53
N LYS A 57 16.20 10.65 -58.78
CA LYS A 57 16.27 11.49 -57.57
C LYS A 57 16.59 10.62 -56.36
N LYS A 58 17.67 10.97 -55.68
CA LYS A 58 18.19 10.35 -54.45
C LYS A 58 17.08 10.26 -53.39
N ARG A 59 16.82 9.06 -52.87
CA ARG A 59 16.23 8.88 -51.54
C ARG A 59 17.23 9.45 -50.53
N GLN A 60 17.03 10.69 -50.10
CA GLN A 60 17.59 11.15 -48.83
C GLN A 60 16.83 10.39 -47.74
N GLY A 61 17.46 9.35 -47.18
CA GLY A 61 17.07 8.89 -45.86
C GLY A 61 17.20 10.08 -44.92
N LYS A 62 16.09 10.52 -44.33
CA LYS A 62 16.16 11.36 -43.13
C LYS A 62 16.78 10.48 -42.05
N SER A 63 18.10 10.56 -41.91
CA SER A 63 18.73 10.13 -40.66
C SER A 63 18.19 11.06 -39.58
N PHE A 64 17.44 10.48 -38.64
CA PHE A 64 17.14 11.15 -37.38
C PHE A 64 18.49 11.36 -36.69
N LYS A 65 19.10 12.53 -36.91
CA LYS A 65 20.17 13.02 -36.05
C LYS A 65 19.50 13.40 -34.74
N ILE A 66 19.38 12.44 -33.84
CA ILE A 66 18.96 12.73 -32.47
C ILE A 66 20.15 13.43 -31.84
N ASP A 67 19.96 14.72 -31.58
CA ASP A 67 20.98 15.55 -30.96
C ASP A 67 21.25 15.04 -29.54
N LEU A 68 22.50 14.70 -29.26
CA LEU A 68 22.92 14.06 -28.02
C LEU A 68 22.59 14.94 -26.80
N HIS A 69 22.52 16.26 -27.01
CA HIS A 69 22.20 17.24 -25.97
C HIS A 69 20.71 17.20 -25.56
N SER A 70 19.81 16.95 -26.52
CA SER A 70 18.38 16.81 -26.25
C SER A 70 18.08 15.50 -25.52
N ILE A 71 18.78 14.40 -25.86
CA ILE A 71 18.69 13.14 -25.10
C ILE A 71 19.22 13.34 -23.68
N LYS A 72 20.37 14.00 -23.49
CA LYS A 72 20.92 14.26 -22.15
C LYS A 72 19.96 15.08 -21.28
N LEU A 73 19.30 16.09 -21.84
CA LEU A 73 18.31 16.88 -21.11
C LEU A 73 17.06 16.06 -20.72
N ILE A 74 16.58 15.20 -21.62
CA ILE A 74 15.45 14.29 -21.31
C ILE A 74 15.85 13.28 -20.24
N VAL A 75 17.06 12.70 -20.32
CA VAL A 75 17.57 11.74 -19.32
C VAL A 75 17.73 12.41 -17.94
N ILE A 76 18.23 13.65 -17.89
CA ILE A 76 18.34 14.42 -16.64
C ILE A 76 16.95 14.76 -16.07
N ALA A 77 16.00 15.13 -16.93
CA ALA A 77 14.62 15.40 -16.51
C ALA A 77 13.93 14.15 -15.94
N VAL A 78 14.10 12.99 -16.57
CA VAL A 78 13.55 11.72 -16.07
C VAL A 78 14.23 11.30 -14.75
N LEU A 79 15.56 11.41 -14.65
CA LEU A 79 16.31 11.11 -13.42
C LEU A 79 15.89 12.02 -12.25
N SER A 80 15.70 13.31 -12.49
CA SER A 80 15.28 14.26 -11.45
C SER A 80 13.86 13.96 -10.96
N VAL A 81 12.92 13.63 -11.84
CA VAL A 81 11.57 13.18 -11.44
C VAL A 81 11.65 11.88 -10.65
N ALA A 82 12.47 10.91 -11.07
CA ALA A 82 12.65 9.65 -10.34
C ALA A 82 13.22 9.88 -8.92
N VAL A 83 14.17 10.81 -8.77
CA VAL A 83 14.71 11.20 -7.45
C VAL A 83 13.63 11.87 -6.60
N ILE A 84 12.81 12.76 -7.15
CA ILE A 84 11.71 13.40 -6.41
C ILE A 84 10.69 12.35 -5.95
N VAL A 85 10.34 11.39 -6.80
CA VAL A 85 9.45 10.28 -6.45
C VAL A 85 10.07 9.41 -5.35
N LEU A 86 11.36 9.08 -5.44
CA LEU A 86 12.08 8.33 -4.41
C LEU A 86 12.11 9.08 -3.07
N VAL A 87 12.38 10.39 -3.09
CA VAL A 87 12.36 11.24 -1.89
C VAL A 87 10.95 11.32 -1.33
N ALA A 88 9.92 11.46 -2.15
CA ALA A 88 8.53 11.44 -1.69
C ALA A 88 8.18 10.09 -1.05
N ILE A 89 8.54 8.97 -1.66
CA ILE A 89 8.35 7.63 -1.09
C ILE A 89 9.11 7.49 0.24
N LEU A 90 10.34 7.99 0.33
CA LEU A 90 11.14 7.99 1.56
C LEU A 90 10.49 8.87 2.64
N VAL A 91 9.98 10.06 2.30
CA VAL A 91 9.27 10.94 3.24
C VAL A 91 7.96 10.31 3.72
N PHE A 92 7.19 9.70 2.81
CA PHE A 92 5.99 8.94 3.18
C PHE A 92 6.30 7.70 4.03
N ARG A 93 7.49 7.09 3.87
CA ARG A 93 7.99 6.01 4.74
C ARG A 93 8.53 6.52 6.09
N MET A 94 9.15 7.72 6.13
CA MET A 94 9.68 8.35 7.34
C MET A 94 8.62 9.04 8.20
N MET A 95 7.46 9.35 7.63
CA MET A 95 6.22 9.53 8.38
C MET A 95 5.77 8.17 8.97
N GLY A 96 6.62 7.58 9.81
CA GLY A 96 6.24 6.48 10.69
C GLY A 96 4.95 6.86 11.40
N ASN A 97 4.04 5.89 11.52
CA ASN A 97 2.71 6.13 12.04
C ASN A 97 2.80 6.89 13.36
N LYS A 98 2.06 8.00 13.46
CA LYS A 98 2.04 8.86 14.64
C LYS A 98 1.84 8.04 15.93
N GLY A 99 0.95 7.04 15.88
CA GLY A 99 0.71 6.10 16.97
C GLY A 99 1.93 5.27 17.38
N GLU A 100 2.74 4.78 16.44
CA GLU A 100 3.94 3.98 16.75
C GLU A 100 4.98 4.82 17.51
N LYS A 101 5.18 6.09 17.09
CA LYS A 101 6.10 7.00 17.78
C LYS A 101 5.65 7.30 19.21
N TYR A 102 4.33 7.43 19.41
CA TYR A 102 3.76 7.61 20.73
C TYR A 102 3.88 6.35 21.59
N ALA A 103 3.67 5.17 21.01
CA ALA A 103 3.84 3.91 21.72
C ALA A 103 5.30 3.70 22.16
N LYS A 104 6.26 4.02 21.28
CA LYS A 104 7.70 3.99 21.63
C LYS A 104 8.06 4.95 22.76
N LYS A 105 7.42 6.12 22.83
CA LYS A 105 7.58 7.03 23.99
C LYS A 105 6.90 6.47 25.24
N ALA A 106 5.77 5.79 25.08
CA ALA A 106 5.06 5.18 26.20
C ALA A 106 5.82 3.99 26.78
N TYR A 107 6.56 3.27 25.94
CA TYR A 107 7.46 2.19 26.34
C TYR A 107 8.48 2.63 27.39
N ASP A 108 9.04 3.85 27.27
CA ASP A 108 9.97 4.41 28.26
C ASP A 108 9.36 4.57 29.68
N PHE A 109 8.03 4.45 29.81
CA PHE A 109 7.31 4.52 31.08
C PHE A 109 6.85 3.17 31.61
N ILE A 110 7.24 2.04 30.99
CA ILE A 110 7.00 0.72 31.59
C ILE A 110 7.65 0.67 32.99
N GLY A 111 6.89 0.16 33.97
CA GLY A 111 7.22 0.14 35.39
C GLY A 111 6.89 1.42 36.15
N ALA A 112 6.52 2.52 35.48
CA ALA A 112 6.12 3.76 36.13
C ALA A 112 4.63 3.77 36.47
N ASP A 113 4.27 4.56 37.48
CA ASP A 113 2.87 4.85 37.83
C ASP A 113 2.16 5.51 36.65
N PHE A 114 1.01 4.96 36.27
CA PHE A 114 0.26 5.37 35.09
C PHE A 114 -0.26 6.81 35.17
N GLU A 115 -0.72 7.27 36.34
CA GLU A 115 -1.25 8.63 36.52
C GLU A 115 -0.16 9.69 36.34
N ILE A 116 1.07 9.38 36.78
CA ILE A 116 2.23 10.25 36.58
C ILE A 116 2.70 10.21 35.12
N ALA A 117 2.76 9.01 34.53
CA ALA A 117 3.24 8.79 33.18
C ALA A 117 2.30 9.40 32.13
N SER A 118 0.99 9.17 32.26
CA SER A 118 -0.04 9.69 31.34
C SER A 118 -0.03 11.21 31.23
N LYS A 119 0.23 11.95 32.31
CA LYS A 119 0.36 13.42 32.29
C LYS A 119 1.57 13.92 31.50
N LYS A 120 2.60 13.09 31.37
CA LYS A 120 3.79 13.38 30.56
C LYS A 120 3.63 12.95 29.11
N MET A 121 2.73 12.02 28.84
CA MET A 121 2.34 11.61 27.51
C MET A 121 1.35 12.62 26.96
N ASP A 122 1.75 13.41 25.96
CA ASP A 122 0.87 14.33 25.23
C ASP A 122 -0.13 13.56 24.33
N LEU A 123 -1.02 12.80 24.98
CA LEU A 123 -1.96 11.84 24.41
C LEU A 123 -3.28 11.91 25.17
N LYS A 124 -4.38 11.90 24.42
CA LYS A 124 -5.72 11.71 25.02
C LYS A 124 -5.93 10.23 25.31
N ILE A 125 -5.66 9.84 26.55
CA ILE A 125 -5.86 8.47 27.04
C ILE A 125 -7.24 8.35 27.70
N LYS A 126 -7.91 7.22 27.50
CA LYS A 126 -9.26 6.90 27.99
C LYS A 126 -9.24 5.50 28.62
N GLN A 127 -10.21 5.19 29.48
CA GLN A 127 -10.39 3.83 29.99
C GLN A 127 -11.05 2.91 28.96
N GLU A 128 -12.00 3.43 28.20
CA GLU A 128 -12.73 2.66 27.20
C GLU A 128 -12.57 3.25 25.80
N SER A 129 -12.44 2.37 24.80
CA SER A 129 -12.43 2.74 23.40
C SER A 129 -13.85 2.98 22.90
N GLY A 130 -14.00 3.94 21.97
CA GLY A 130 -15.25 4.09 21.24
C GLY A 130 -15.50 2.98 20.20
N TYR A 131 -14.52 2.12 19.94
CA TYR A 131 -14.56 1.13 18.86
C TYR A 131 -14.76 -0.28 19.41
N LYS A 132 -15.95 -0.85 19.16
CA LYS A 132 -16.32 -2.20 19.63
C LYS A 132 -15.36 -3.30 19.17
N GLY A 133 -14.84 -3.17 17.95
CA GLY A 133 -13.89 -4.16 17.40
C GLY A 133 -12.57 -4.20 18.18
N LEU A 134 -12.18 -3.12 18.85
CA LEU A 134 -11.00 -3.09 19.70
C LEU A 134 -11.30 -3.70 21.08
N THR A 135 -12.45 -3.34 21.67
CA THR A 135 -12.83 -3.80 23.02
C THR A 135 -13.14 -5.30 23.10
N SER A 136 -13.51 -5.94 21.99
CA SER A 136 -13.91 -7.36 21.99
C SER A 136 -12.73 -8.33 21.86
N VAL A 137 -11.56 -7.86 21.42
CA VAL A 137 -10.46 -8.74 20.98
C VAL A 137 -9.22 -8.59 21.85
N VAL A 138 -9.06 -7.45 22.52
CA VAL A 138 -7.86 -7.16 23.31
C VAL A 138 -8.24 -6.68 24.69
N ASP A 139 -7.66 -7.34 25.69
CA ASP A 139 -7.71 -6.91 27.08
C ASP A 139 -6.73 -5.76 27.33
N TYR A 140 -7.19 -4.70 28.00
CA TYR A 140 -6.41 -3.50 28.32
C TYR A 140 -7.11 -2.70 29.45
N ASP A 141 -6.34 -1.89 30.18
CA ASP A 141 -6.86 -0.99 31.22
C ASP A 141 -7.15 0.42 30.68
N TYR A 142 -6.28 0.89 29.78
CA TYR A 142 -6.41 2.20 29.15
C TYR A 142 -6.04 2.14 27.66
N VAL A 143 -6.58 3.10 26.90
CA VAL A 143 -6.38 3.21 25.45
C VAL A 143 -6.20 4.67 25.03
N ALA A 144 -5.21 4.92 24.18
CA ALA A 144 -5.16 6.10 23.32
C ALA A 144 -5.40 5.67 21.88
N GLU A 145 -6.24 6.39 21.16
CA GLU A 145 -6.68 5.99 19.82
C GLU A 145 -6.69 7.17 18.86
N ALA A 146 -6.58 6.86 17.56
CA ALA A 146 -6.70 7.84 16.51
C ALA A 146 -8.11 8.46 16.46
N GLU A 147 -8.20 9.74 16.10
CA GLU A 147 -9.47 10.39 15.81
C GLU A 147 -10.13 9.89 14.51
N LYS A 148 -9.31 9.39 13.60
CA LYS A 148 -9.76 8.82 12.32
C LYS A 148 -10.03 7.33 12.48
N ASP A 149 -11.04 6.86 11.77
CA ASP A 149 -11.42 5.45 11.72
C ASP A 149 -11.07 4.79 10.38
N VAL A 150 -11.11 3.46 10.39
CA VAL A 150 -11.04 2.58 9.24
C VAL A 150 -12.10 1.51 9.39
N ARG A 151 -12.69 1.08 8.28
CA ARG A 151 -13.67 0.00 8.26
C ARG A 151 -13.03 -1.27 7.69
N ILE A 152 -13.02 -2.33 8.47
CA ILE A 152 -12.45 -3.63 8.12
C ILE A 152 -13.56 -4.66 8.34
N ASP A 153 -13.91 -5.42 7.30
CA ASP A 153 -14.94 -6.48 7.35
C ASP A 153 -16.26 -6.04 7.99
N GLY A 154 -16.66 -4.80 7.72
CA GLY A 154 -17.92 -4.23 8.23
C GLY A 154 -17.85 -3.62 9.63
N VAL A 155 -16.71 -3.76 10.33
CA VAL A 155 -16.48 -3.26 11.69
C VAL A 155 -15.57 -2.02 11.64
N ASN A 156 -15.87 -1.02 12.48
CA ASN A 156 -15.07 0.19 12.58
C ASN A 156 -13.98 0.03 13.64
N TYR A 157 -12.77 0.43 13.28
CA TYR A 157 -11.57 0.48 14.13
C TYR A 157 -10.94 1.88 14.05
N PRO A 158 -10.18 2.34 15.05
CA PRO A 158 -9.38 3.55 14.89
C PRO A 158 -8.24 3.28 13.89
N GLU A 159 -7.71 4.29 13.19
CA GLU A 159 -6.54 4.11 12.31
C GLU A 159 -5.35 3.45 13.04
N TRP A 160 -5.18 3.81 14.32
CA TRP A 160 -4.24 3.21 15.24
C TRP A 160 -4.75 3.28 16.68
N ALA A 161 -4.26 2.38 17.53
CA ALA A 161 -4.50 2.41 18.98
C ALA A 161 -3.21 2.10 19.74
N ILE A 162 -3.11 2.61 20.95
CA ILE A 162 -2.09 2.31 21.95
C ILE A 162 -2.83 1.86 23.19
N LEU A 163 -2.58 0.63 23.61
CA LEU A 163 -3.23 -0.03 24.73
C LEU A 163 -2.24 -0.16 25.86
N PHE A 164 -2.70 0.10 27.07
CA PHE A 164 -1.90 0.03 28.28
C PHE A 164 -2.48 -1.04 29.19
N LYS A 165 -1.61 -1.92 29.69
CA LYS A 165 -1.93 -2.79 30.83
C LYS A 165 -1.17 -2.35 32.06
N LEU A 166 -1.84 -2.44 33.19
CA LEU A 166 -1.31 -2.08 34.50
C LEU A 166 -1.25 -3.30 35.41
N ASP A 167 -0.34 -3.26 36.38
CA ASP A 167 -0.39 -4.16 37.54
C ASP A 167 -1.40 -3.67 38.59
N ASP A 168 -1.56 -4.46 39.65
CA ASP A 168 -2.43 -4.13 40.79
C ASP A 168 -2.03 -2.80 41.48
N ASN A 169 -0.76 -2.41 41.36
CA ASN A 169 -0.21 -1.16 41.90
C ASN A 169 -0.30 0.01 40.93
N LYS A 170 -0.99 -0.14 39.79
CA LYS A 170 -1.15 0.88 38.74
C LYS A 170 0.13 1.27 38.02
N HIS A 171 1.15 0.41 38.04
CA HIS A 171 2.32 0.56 37.18
C HIS A 171 2.05 -0.02 35.81
N ILE A 172 2.57 0.64 34.77
CA ILE A 172 2.46 0.16 33.39
C ILE A 172 3.29 -1.12 33.24
N THR A 173 2.68 -2.24 32.84
CA THR A 173 3.39 -3.51 32.59
C THR A 173 3.63 -3.73 31.10
N ASP A 174 2.66 -3.35 30.28
CA ASP A 174 2.66 -3.60 28.85
C ASP A 174 2.11 -2.38 28.10
N VAL A 175 2.74 -2.06 26.98
CA VAL A 175 2.22 -1.10 26.01
C VAL A 175 2.08 -1.83 24.68
N ARG A 176 0.87 -1.86 24.12
CA ARG A 176 0.61 -2.48 22.81
C ARG A 176 0.19 -1.43 21.79
N TYR A 177 0.88 -1.37 20.67
CA TYR A 177 0.52 -0.53 19.54
C TYR A 177 -0.15 -1.34 18.44
N CYS A 178 -1.34 -0.93 17.99
CA CYS A 178 -2.07 -1.56 16.90
C CYS A 178 -2.20 -0.58 15.71
N ASN A 179 -1.91 -1.05 14.49
CA ASN A 179 -2.02 -0.31 13.24
C ASN A 179 -3.10 -0.90 12.33
N PHE A 180 -4.36 -0.56 12.59
CA PHE A 180 -5.49 -1.03 11.78
C PHE A 180 -5.45 -0.49 10.34
N LYS A 181 -4.84 0.68 10.12
CA LYS A 181 -4.57 1.19 8.77
C LYS A 181 -3.64 0.29 7.95
N GLY A 182 -2.90 -0.63 8.56
CA GLY A 182 -2.06 -1.60 7.86
C GLY A 182 -2.84 -2.74 7.20
N ILE A 183 -4.00 -3.09 7.76
CA ILE A 183 -4.80 -4.29 7.41
C ILE A 183 -6.10 -3.94 6.66
N LYS A 184 -6.11 -2.76 6.01
CA LYS A 184 -7.27 -1.97 5.51
C LYS A 184 -8.49 -2.68 4.93
N SER A 185 -8.37 -3.88 4.38
CA SER A 185 -9.46 -4.55 3.66
C SER A 185 -9.60 -6.04 3.98
N ASP A 186 -8.70 -6.61 4.77
CA ASP A 186 -8.73 -8.02 5.13
C ASP A 186 -8.11 -8.20 6.52
N ILE A 187 -8.92 -8.60 7.49
CA ILE A 187 -8.48 -8.84 8.87
C ILE A 187 -7.45 -9.98 8.96
N LYS A 188 -7.39 -10.87 7.95
CA LYS A 188 -6.39 -11.96 7.85
C LYS A 188 -5.01 -11.44 7.48
N GLY A 189 -4.90 -10.24 6.91
CA GLY A 189 -3.63 -9.60 6.54
C GLY A 189 -3.12 -10.03 5.16
N VAL A 190 -1.82 -10.30 5.04
CA VAL A 190 -1.15 -10.51 3.74
C VAL A 190 -1.28 -11.96 3.27
N LYS A 191 -1.62 -12.22 2.00
CA LYS A 191 -1.55 -13.58 1.43
C LYS A 191 -0.09 -14.02 1.25
N LYS A 192 0.27 -15.21 1.73
CA LYS A 192 1.56 -15.89 1.53
C LYS A 192 1.34 -17.21 0.79
N GLU A 193 2.38 -17.68 0.11
CA GLU A 193 2.33 -18.96 -0.61
C GLU A 193 2.23 -20.14 0.36
N HIS A 194 2.97 -20.06 1.48
CA HIS A 194 3.05 -21.10 2.49
C HIS A 194 3.13 -20.50 3.90
N ASN A 195 3.02 -21.37 4.92
CA ASN A 195 3.28 -21.03 6.31
C ASN A 195 4.70 -20.46 6.46
N VAL A 196 4.81 -19.32 7.16
CA VAL A 196 6.09 -18.67 7.43
C VAL A 196 6.83 -19.45 8.52
N ASN A 197 8.03 -19.95 8.17
CA ASN A 197 8.91 -20.66 9.10
C ASN A 197 10.20 -19.85 9.33
N LEU A 198 10.49 -19.56 10.60
CA LEU A 198 11.70 -18.84 11.03
C LEU A 198 12.69 -19.73 11.80
N ASP A 199 12.49 -21.06 11.86
CA ASP A 199 13.37 -22.04 12.54
C ASP A 199 14.79 -22.05 11.97
N LYS A 200 14.96 -21.56 10.74
CA LYS A 200 16.28 -21.42 10.11
C LYS A 200 17.14 -20.32 10.75
N PHE A 201 16.56 -19.44 11.58
CA PHE A 201 17.27 -18.38 12.26
C PHE A 201 17.54 -18.74 13.73
N ASN A 202 18.73 -18.39 14.20
CA ASN A 202 19.11 -18.61 15.59
C ASN A 202 18.77 -17.37 16.45
N PRO A 203 18.50 -17.56 17.76
CA PRO A 203 18.46 -16.45 18.69
C PRO A 203 19.72 -15.58 18.58
N GLY A 204 19.58 -14.26 18.61
CA GLY A 204 20.65 -13.31 18.33
C GLY A 204 20.69 -12.79 16.88
N THR A 205 19.86 -13.33 15.98
CA THR A 205 19.80 -12.83 14.59
C THR A 205 19.28 -11.39 14.55
N GLU A 206 19.93 -10.53 13.76
CA GLU A 206 19.53 -9.13 13.61
C GLU A 206 18.12 -9.00 13.01
N LYS A 207 17.32 -8.08 13.56
CA LYS A 207 15.94 -7.82 13.14
C LYS A 207 15.81 -7.56 11.64
N GLU A 208 16.73 -6.82 11.03
CA GLU A 208 16.67 -6.50 9.60
C GLU A 208 16.69 -7.76 8.72
N THR A 209 17.42 -8.80 9.16
CA THR A 209 17.48 -10.09 8.45
C THR A 209 16.13 -10.81 8.53
N ILE A 210 15.49 -10.79 9.70
CA ILE A 210 14.14 -11.35 9.88
C ILE A 210 13.11 -10.56 9.06
N ASP A 211 13.16 -9.23 9.09
CA ASP A 211 12.24 -8.36 8.36
C ASP A 211 12.30 -8.62 6.85
N LYS A 212 13.51 -8.84 6.30
CA LYS A 212 13.72 -9.21 4.89
C LYS A 212 13.10 -10.55 4.54
N GLU A 213 13.20 -11.55 5.42
CA GLU A 213 12.57 -12.85 5.20
C GLU A 213 11.04 -12.75 5.23
N LEU A 214 10.51 -12.04 6.22
CA LEU A 214 9.06 -11.92 6.40
C LEU A 214 8.41 -11.22 5.22
N ASP A 215 9.08 -10.22 4.63
CA ASP A 215 8.58 -9.41 3.52
C ASP A 215 7.12 -9.01 3.71
N MET A 216 6.81 -8.50 4.90
CA MET A 216 5.49 -7.98 5.27
C MET A 216 5.63 -7.01 6.43
N LYS A 217 4.64 -6.13 6.57
CA LYS A 217 4.61 -5.18 7.67
C LYS A 217 3.90 -5.79 8.87
N TYR A 218 4.43 -5.52 10.05
CA TYR A 218 3.72 -5.83 11.28
C TYR A 218 2.45 -4.98 11.39
N TYR A 219 1.45 -5.57 12.00
CA TYR A 219 0.19 -4.94 12.35
C TYR A 219 0.24 -4.36 13.78
N SER A 220 0.94 -5.03 14.70
CA SER A 220 1.02 -4.61 16.10
C SER A 220 2.43 -4.76 16.66
N ILE A 221 2.75 -4.01 17.71
CA ILE A 221 3.98 -4.15 18.50
C ILE A 221 3.57 -4.21 19.98
N ASP A 222 4.06 -5.21 20.69
CA ASP A 222 3.94 -5.30 22.14
C ASP A 222 5.29 -4.92 22.76
N PHE A 223 5.25 -3.97 23.68
CA PHE A 223 6.38 -3.54 24.47
C PHE A 223 6.19 -4.05 25.88
N THR A 224 7.17 -4.77 26.39
CA THR A 224 7.23 -5.20 27.80
C THR A 224 8.61 -4.86 28.34
N LYS A 225 8.80 -4.99 29.66
CA LYS A 225 10.13 -4.83 30.26
C LYS A 225 11.18 -5.80 29.69
N ASP A 226 10.75 -6.93 29.13
CA ASP A 226 11.62 -8.03 28.69
C ASP A 226 11.97 -7.93 27.18
N GLY A 227 11.48 -6.91 26.48
CA GLY A 227 11.75 -6.64 25.07
C GLY A 227 10.50 -6.26 24.25
N GLU A 228 10.61 -6.42 22.94
CA GLU A 228 9.57 -6.06 21.97
C GLU A 228 9.08 -7.30 21.22
N ALA A 229 7.77 -7.40 20.99
CA ALA A 229 7.19 -8.43 20.13
C ALA A 229 6.45 -7.78 18.95
N TYR A 230 6.85 -8.15 17.73
CA TYR A 230 6.22 -7.66 16.50
C TYR A 230 5.21 -8.69 16.02
N ILE A 231 3.98 -8.24 15.81
CA ILE A 231 2.85 -9.10 15.48
C ILE A 231 2.45 -8.84 14.03
N TYR A 232 2.48 -9.90 13.24
CA TYR A 232 2.15 -9.93 11.82
C TYR A 232 0.87 -10.72 11.62
N ARG A 233 0.10 -10.35 10.60
CA ARG A 233 -1.08 -11.09 10.16
C ARG A 233 -0.91 -11.48 8.71
N TYR A 234 -1.06 -12.76 8.43
CA TYR A 234 -1.01 -13.29 7.09
C TYR A 234 -1.91 -14.51 6.96
N TRP A 235 -2.15 -14.97 5.74
CA TRP A 235 -2.85 -16.21 5.49
C TRP A 235 -2.26 -16.93 4.28
N TYR A 236 -2.42 -18.24 4.23
CA TYR A 236 -2.03 -19.09 3.10
C TYR A 236 -3.13 -20.10 2.80
N GLU A 237 -3.11 -20.72 1.62
CA GLU A 237 -4.00 -21.83 1.29
C GLU A 237 -3.28 -23.15 1.60
N ASN A 238 -3.93 -24.06 2.31
CA ASN A 238 -3.40 -25.40 2.51
C ASN A 238 -3.57 -26.26 1.24
N ASP A 239 -3.04 -27.49 1.25
CA ASP A 239 -3.15 -28.41 0.11
C ASP A 239 -4.60 -28.78 -0.26
N SER A 240 -5.56 -28.54 0.64
CA SER A 240 -7.00 -28.76 0.42
C SER A 240 -7.70 -27.53 -0.18
N GLY A 241 -6.98 -26.40 -0.34
CA GLY A 241 -7.52 -25.12 -0.81
C GLY A 241 -8.20 -24.29 0.29
N ASP A 242 -8.10 -24.70 1.55
CA ASP A 242 -8.68 -23.94 2.66
C ASP A 242 -7.75 -22.81 3.08
N GLU A 243 -8.33 -21.64 3.32
CA GLU A 243 -7.59 -20.49 3.85
C GLU A 243 -7.21 -20.71 5.31
N GLN A 244 -5.93 -20.51 5.61
CA GLN A 244 -5.32 -20.64 6.93
C GLN A 244 -4.82 -19.26 7.39
N PRO A 245 -5.64 -18.47 8.10
CA PRO A 245 -5.22 -17.20 8.68
C PRO A 245 -4.34 -17.43 9.92
N VAL A 246 -3.26 -16.66 10.01
CA VAL A 246 -2.21 -16.80 11.02
C VAL A 246 -1.89 -15.44 11.65
N VAL A 247 -1.84 -15.40 12.98
CA VAL A 247 -1.11 -14.37 13.72
C VAL A 247 0.30 -14.89 13.99
N LEU A 248 1.31 -14.16 13.53
CA LEU A 248 2.70 -14.47 13.79
C LEU A 248 3.27 -13.43 14.75
N THR A 249 3.65 -13.86 15.95
CA THR A 249 4.35 -13.03 16.92
C THR A 249 5.84 -13.33 16.84
N VAL A 250 6.67 -12.31 16.65
CA VAL A 250 8.14 -12.42 16.61
C VAL A 250 8.69 -11.61 17.77
N ASN A 251 9.34 -12.29 18.72
CA ASN A 251 9.89 -11.69 19.93
C ASN A 251 11.35 -11.32 19.72
N TYR A 252 11.72 -10.14 20.19
CA TYR A 252 13.07 -9.60 20.21
C TYR A 252 13.46 -9.30 21.66
N ASP A 253 14.75 -9.45 21.96
CA ASP A 253 15.31 -9.04 23.24
C ASP A 253 15.46 -7.51 23.35
N GLU A 254 15.89 -7.04 24.51
CA GLU A 254 16.14 -5.61 24.78
C GLU A 254 17.21 -4.99 23.83
N ASN A 255 18.06 -5.81 23.21
CA ASN A 255 19.06 -5.36 22.25
C ASN A 255 18.52 -5.35 20.80
N GLY A 256 17.25 -5.72 20.60
CA GLY A 256 16.61 -5.77 19.29
C GLY A 256 16.97 -7.03 18.47
N ASN A 257 17.52 -8.06 19.10
CA ASN A 257 17.88 -9.30 18.43
C ASN A 257 16.76 -10.33 18.53
N PHE A 258 16.60 -11.14 17.49
CA PHE A 258 15.60 -12.20 17.43
C PHE A 258 15.76 -13.17 18.60
N LYS A 259 14.66 -13.49 19.29
CA LYS A 259 14.64 -14.42 20.42
C LYS A 259 13.84 -15.68 20.10
N SER A 260 12.62 -15.49 19.61
CA SER A 260 11.70 -16.58 19.26
C SER A 260 10.59 -16.07 18.37
N TYR A 261 9.81 -16.99 17.81
CA TYR A 261 8.56 -16.67 17.14
C TYR A 261 7.48 -17.67 17.50
N THR A 262 6.23 -17.26 17.32
CA THR A 262 5.06 -18.10 17.62
C THR A 262 3.99 -17.83 16.55
N PRO A 263 3.76 -18.78 15.63
CA PRO A 263 2.61 -18.73 14.74
C PRO A 263 1.37 -19.28 15.45
N GLN A 264 0.23 -18.62 15.29
CA GLN A 264 -1.07 -19.04 15.82
C GLN A 264 -2.11 -19.00 14.71
N LEU A 265 -2.75 -20.15 14.44
CA LEU A 265 -3.88 -20.23 13.52
C LEU A 265 -5.11 -19.56 14.15
N ILE A 266 -5.78 -18.70 13.39
CA ILE A 266 -7.02 -18.05 13.82
C ILE A 266 -8.20 -18.85 13.29
N TYR A 267 -8.93 -19.53 14.16
CA TYR A 267 -10.17 -20.18 13.75
C TYR A 267 -11.28 -19.14 13.63
N HIS A 268 -12.09 -19.25 12.56
CA HIS A 268 -13.18 -18.31 12.20
C HIS A 268 -14.20 -18.03 13.32
N GLN A 269 -14.22 -18.81 14.40
CA GLN A 269 -15.08 -18.56 15.56
C GLN A 269 -14.62 -17.37 16.42
N PHE A 270 -13.43 -16.81 16.18
CA PHE A 270 -12.83 -15.73 16.97
C PHE A 270 -12.46 -14.47 16.16
N MET A 271 -12.95 -14.36 14.92
CA MET A 271 -12.91 -13.10 14.14
C MET A 271 -14.29 -12.43 14.17
#